data_AF-A0A0Q9MXN4-F1
#
_entry.id   AF-A0A0Q9MXN4-F1
#
_cell.length_a   1.000
_cell.length_b   1.000
_cell.length_c   1.000
_cell.angle_alpha   90.00
_cell.angle_beta   90.00
_cell.angle_gamma   90.00
#
_symmetry.space_group_name_H-M   'P 1'
#
loop_
_entity.id
_entity.type
_entity.pdbx_description
1 polymer ?
#
loop_
_entity_poly.entity_id
_entity_poly.type
_entity_poly.pdbx_seq_one_letter_code
_entity_poly.pdbx_strand_id
1 'polypeptide(L)' 'MADTAKQSGKTLMVMRNNRFTAASQFLKQYIREGHMGEVYTGRCGWIRRRGIPGKGGWLQPRSFPEADR' A
#
# COMPACT_ATOMS: atom_id res chain seq x y z
N MET A 1 -12.33 14.99 3.49
CA MET A 1 -11.22 14.54 4.38
C MET A 1 -10.01 15.45 4.28
N ALA A 2 -9.35 15.56 3.12
CA ALA A 2 -8.18 16.45 2.97
C ALA A 2 -8.53 17.94 3.22
N ASP A 3 -9.62 18.44 2.65
CA ASP A 3 -10.03 19.83 2.85
C ASP A 3 -10.47 20.11 4.29
N THR A 4 -11.17 19.16 4.92
CA THR A 4 -11.54 19.22 6.34
C THR A 4 -10.31 19.26 7.25
N ALA A 5 -9.25 18.51 6.93
CA ALA A 5 -8.00 18.55 7.68
C ALA A 5 -7.34 19.93 7.60
N LYS A 6 -7.32 20.56 6.41
CA LYS A 6 -6.84 21.93 6.22
C LYS A 6 -7.67 22.94 7.02
N GLN A 7 -9.00 22.85 6.96
CA GLN A 7 -9.91 23.77 7.63
C GLN A 7 -9.88 23.64 9.17
N SER A 8 -9.74 22.42 9.67
CA SER A 8 -9.75 22.15 11.12
C SER A 8 -8.39 22.34 11.79
N GLY A 9 -7.31 22.55 11.01
CA GLY A 9 -5.95 22.65 11.53
C GLY A 9 -5.42 21.34 12.13
N LYS A 10 -6.11 20.21 11.91
CA LYS A 10 -5.72 18.90 12.46
C LYS A 10 -4.87 18.12 11.46
N THR A 11 -3.92 17.37 11.99
CA THR A 11 -3.10 16.46 11.19
C THR A 11 -3.92 15.24 10.74
N LEU A 12 -4.09 15.09 9.43
CA LEU A 12 -4.65 13.88 8.81
C LEU A 12 -3.51 13.03 8.23
N MET A 13 -3.30 11.85 8.81
CA MET A 13 -2.36 10.86 8.29
C MET A 13 -3.10 9.68 7.65
N VAL A 14 -2.74 9.35 6.42
CA VAL A 14 -3.21 8.13 5.76
C VAL A 14 -2.21 7.01 6.03
N MET A 15 -2.69 5.90 6.61
CA MET A 15 -1.86 4.76 6.98
C MET A 15 -1.19 4.13 5.74
N ARG A 16 0.11 4.36 5.59
CA ARG A 16 0.99 3.71 4.59
C ARG A 16 2.15 3.03 5.29
N ASN A 17 1.84 2.16 6.24
CA ASN A 17 2.77 1.47 7.13
C ASN A 17 3.96 0.82 6.41
N ASN A 18 3.79 0.26 5.21
CA ASN A 18 4.88 -0.35 4.43
C ASN A 18 6.04 0.62 4.11
N ARG A 19 5.80 1.94 4.13
CA ARG A 19 6.86 2.95 3.94
C ARG A 19 7.78 3.08 5.15
N PHE A 20 7.35 2.59 6.31
CA PHE A 20 8.10 2.67 7.57
C PHE A 20 8.87 1.39 7.90
N THR A 21 8.90 0.41 6.99
CA THR A 21 9.78 -0.75 7.15
C THR A 21 11.25 -0.33 6.97
N ALA A 22 12.17 -1.00 7.67
CA ALA A 22 13.60 -0.70 7.58
C ALA A 22 14.12 -0.78 6.13
N ALA A 23 13.67 -1.79 5.37
CA ALA A 23 14.03 -1.95 3.97
C ALA A 23 13.58 -0.76 3.10
N SER A 24 12.36 -0.25 3.28
CA SER A 24 11.86 0.91 2.52
C SER A 24 12.66 2.19 2.84
N GLN A 25 13.00 2.40 4.12
CA GLN A 25 13.78 3.56 4.56
C GLN A 25 15.22 3.50 4.04
N PHE A 26 15.87 2.34 4.16
CA PHE A 26 17.20 2.11 3.63
C PHE A 26 17.25 2.34 2.12
N LEU A 27 16.34 1.71 1.37
CA LEU A 27 16.29 1.85 -0.09
C LEU A 27 16.11 3.32 -0.50
N LYS A 28 15.27 4.07 0.22
CA LYS A 28 15.08 5.50 -0.05
C LYS A 28 16.36 6.31 0.19
N GLN A 29 17.12 5.98 1.24
CA GLN A 29 18.39 6.63 1.54
C GLN A 29 19.44 6.29 0.46
N TYR A 30 19.57 5.02 0.12
CA TYR A 30 20.51 4.54 -0.89
C TYR A 30 20.27 5.17 -2.27
N ILE A 31 19.01 5.37 -2.66
CA ILE A 31 18.65 6.11 -3.88
C ILE A 31 19.06 7.59 -3.78
N ARG A 32 18.84 8.24 -2.63
CA ARG A 32 19.20 9.65 -2.43
C ARG A 32 20.70 9.89 -2.48
N GLU A 33 21.49 8.92 -2.03
CA GLU A 33 22.95 8.95 -2.09
C GLU A 33 23.49 8.73 -3.52
N GLY A 34 22.62 8.51 -4.50
CA GLY A 34 23.00 8.37 -5.91
C GLY A 34 23.55 7.00 -6.27
N HIS A 35 23.54 6.04 -5.34
CA HIS A 35 24.11 4.70 -5.56
C HIS A 35 23.38 3.88 -6.64
N MET A 36 22.17 4.28 -7.04
CA MET A 36 21.42 3.63 -8.14
C MET A 36 21.51 4.39 -9.48
N GLY A 37 22.23 5.52 -9.54
CA GLY A 37 22.20 6.40 -10.69
C GLY A 37 20.79 6.95 -10.97
N GLU A 38 20.42 7.04 -12.25
CA GLU A 38 19.07 7.44 -12.66
C GLU A 38 18.12 6.24 -12.67
N VAL A 39 17.10 6.29 -11.81
CA VAL A 39 16.08 5.23 -11.74
C VAL A 39 15.16 5.32 -12.96
N TYR A 40 15.30 4.37 -13.89
CA TYR A 40 14.50 4.36 -15.12
C TYR A 40 13.11 3.73 -14.96
N THR A 41 12.96 2.74 -14.06
CA THR A 41 11.68 2.06 -13.81
C THR A 41 11.63 1.42 -12.42
N GLY A 42 10.42 1.13 -11.95
CA GLY A 42 10.18 0.38 -10.73
C GLY A 42 8.97 -0.53 -10.87
N ARG A 43 9.08 -1.78 -10.38
CA ARG A 43 7.96 -2.72 -10.30
C ARG A 43 7.45 -2.78 -8.87
N CYS A 44 6.14 -2.78 -8.69
CA CYS A 44 5.50 -2.90 -7.39
C CYS A 44 4.39 -3.95 -7.46
N GLY A 45 4.30 -4.82 -6.46
CA GLY A 45 3.27 -5.85 -6.41
C GLY A 45 2.96 -6.27 -4.97
N TRP A 46 1.72 -6.69 -4.74
CA TRP A 46 1.29 -7.29 -3.48
C TRP A 46 0.77 -8.70 -3.77
N ILE A 47 1.65 -9.68 -3.70
CA ILE A 47 1.33 -11.05 -4.07
C ILE A 47 0.85 -11.81 -2.82
N ARG A 48 -0.23 -12.57 -2.98
CA ARG A 48 -0.74 -13.50 -1.95
C ARG A 48 -0.73 -14.90 -2.51
N ARG A 49 -0.43 -15.88 -1.66
CA ARG A 49 -0.45 -17.31 -2.02
C ARG A 49 -1.87 -17.89 -2.08
N ARG A 50 -2.81 -17.30 -1.36
CA ARG A 50 -4.22 -17.70 -1.29
C ARG A 50 -5.09 -16.49 -1.66
N GLY A 51 -6.28 -16.77 -2.19
CA GLY A 51 -7.22 -15.79 -2.75
C GLY A 51 -7.76 -14.76 -1.74
N ILE A 52 -9.07 -14.51 -1.75
CA ILE A 52 -9.68 -13.46 -0.92
C ILE A 52 -9.49 -13.80 0.57
N PRO A 53 -8.88 -12.91 1.38
CA PRO A 53 -8.83 -13.10 2.83
C PRO A 53 -10.25 -13.14 3.40
N GLY A 54 -10.60 -14.21 4.13
CA GLY A 54 -11.95 -14.38 4.67
C GLY A 54 -13.02 -14.47 3.59
N LYS A 55 -12.90 -15.43 2.66
CA LYS A 55 -13.93 -15.77 1.67
C LYS A 55 -15.30 -15.91 2.37
N GLY A 56 -16.33 -15.27 1.83
CA GLY A 56 -17.67 -15.14 2.44
C GLY A 56 -17.84 -13.98 3.42
N GLY A 57 -16.76 -13.29 3.79
CA GLY A 57 -16.77 -12.13 4.68
C GLY A 57 -16.91 -10.79 3.95
N TRP A 58 -16.78 -9.68 4.68
CA TRP A 58 -16.95 -8.31 4.17
C TRP A 58 -15.98 -7.90 3.07
N LEU A 59 -14.88 -8.65 2.88
CA LEU A 59 -13.91 -8.45 1.81
C LEU A 59 -14.35 -9.06 0.47
N GLN A 60 -15.38 -9.91 0.46
CA GLN A 60 -15.98 -10.45 -0.74
C GLN A 60 -17.12 -9.56 -1.21
N PRO A 61 -17.09 -9.05 -2.46
CA PRO A 61 -18.24 -8.38 -3.05
C PRO A 61 -19.43 -9.35 -3.14
N ARG A 62 -20.64 -8.87 -2.85
CA ARG A 62 -21.87 -9.68 -2.97
C ARG A 62 -22.11 -10.25 -4.38
N SER A 63 -21.54 -9.62 -5.40
CA SER A 63 -21.64 -10.04 -6.80
C SER A 63 -20.63 -11.09 -7.21
N PHE A 64 -19.71 -11.49 -6.32
CA PHE A 64 -18.83 -12.62 -6.62
C PHE A 64 -19.68 -13.89 -6.58
N PRO A 65 -19.89 -14.58 -7.71
CA PRO A 65 -20.62 -15.84 -7.70
C PRO A 65 -19.93 -16.79 -6.71
N GLU A 66 -20.75 -17.49 -5.95
CA GLU A 66 -20.27 -18.55 -5.07
C GLU A 66 -19.55 -19.55 -5.97
N ALA A 67 -18.22 -19.56 -5.91
CA ALA A 67 -17.43 -20.54 -6.65
C ALA A 67 -17.86 -21.90 -6.11
N ASP A 68 -18.58 -22.61 -6.96
CA ASP A 68 -19.15 -23.93 -6.74
C ASP A 68 -18.09 -24.88 -6.18
N ARG A 69 -18.56 -25.83 -5.37
CA ARG A 69 -17.83 -26.65 -4.39
C ARG A 69 -16.41 -27.08 -4.75
#